data_AF-A0A6V7KYI0-F1
#
_entry.id   AF-A0A6V7KYI0-F1
#
_cell.length_a   1.000
_cell.length_b   1.000
_cell.length_c   1.000
_cell.angle_alpha   90.00
_cell.angle_beta   90.00
_cell.angle_gamma   90.00
#
_symmetry.space_group_name_H-M   'P 1'
#
loop_
_entity.id
_entity.type
_entity.pdbx_description
1 polymer ?
#
loop_
_entity_poly.entity_id
_entity_poly.type
_entity_poly.pdbx_seq_one_letter_code
_entity_poly.pdbx_strand_id
1 'polypeptide(L)' 'EIILSGWQIIRKAGALETVFKFHRTAKIEPGANVLVWSADIGASHEPPSNIVMKGQKWFTADNMVTTLLNNEGE' A
#
# COMPACT_ATOMS: atom_id res chain seq x y z
N GLU A 1 10.05 -15.65 1.87
CA GLU A 1 9.84 -14.38 1.16
C GLU A 1 8.56 -14.46 0.34
N ILE A 2 7.80 -13.37 0.23
CA ILE A 2 6.65 -13.24 -0.70
C ILE A 2 6.93 -12.06 -1.62
N ILE A 3 6.73 -12.26 -2.93
CA ILE A 3 6.84 -11.20 -3.94
C ILE A 3 5.49 -10.50 -4.05
N LEU A 4 5.46 -9.19 -3.81
CA LEU A 4 4.24 -8.37 -3.85
C LEU A 4 4.02 -7.71 -5.21
N SER A 5 4.85 -8.00 -6.20
CA SER A 5 4.75 -7.43 -7.55
C SER A 5 3.32 -7.52 -8.09
N GLY A 6 2.70 -6.36 -8.29
CA GLY A 6 1.38 -6.24 -8.87
C GLY A 6 0.21 -6.36 -7.89
N TRP A 7 0.46 -6.81 -6.66
CA TRP A 7 -0.54 -6.82 -5.60
C TRP A 7 -1.03 -5.39 -5.33
N GLN A 8 -2.22 -5.27 -4.77
CA GLN A 8 -2.87 -3.98 -4.55
C GLN A 8 -3.37 -3.83 -3.13
N ILE A 9 -3.20 -2.63 -2.57
CA ILE A 9 -3.95 -2.19 -1.40
C ILE A 9 -5.08 -1.30 -1.90
N ILE A 10 -6.31 -1.67 -1.58
CA ILE A 10 -7.49 -0.86 -1.80
C ILE A 10 -7.98 -0.36 -0.45
N ARG A 11 -8.14 0.95 -0.33
CA ARG A 11 -8.69 1.56 0.86
C ARG A 11 -9.93 2.37 0.51
N LYS A 12 -11.07 1.93 1.02
CA LYS A 12 -12.36 2.64 0.91
C LYS A 12 -12.60 3.39 2.21
N ALA A 13 -12.77 4.71 2.13
CA ALA A 13 -13.00 5.59 3.27
C ALA A 13 -14.15 6.54 2.94
N GLY A 14 -15.35 6.24 3.46
CA GLY A 14 -16.57 6.92 3.06
C GLY A 14 -16.85 6.76 1.56
N ALA A 15 -16.94 7.88 0.84
CA ALA A 15 -17.13 7.92 -0.62
C ALA A 15 -15.82 7.95 -1.43
N LEU A 16 -14.67 7.96 -0.76
CA LEU A 16 -13.36 8.06 -1.39
C LEU A 16 -12.64 6.72 -1.39
N GLU A 17 -11.79 6.52 -2.39
CA GLU A 17 -11.00 5.30 -2.56
C GLU A 17 -9.55 5.63 -2.93
N THR A 18 -8.63 4.92 -2.29
CA THR A 18 -7.22 4.87 -2.69
C THR A 18 -6.91 3.47 -3.20
N VAL A 19 -6.37 3.36 -4.42
CA VAL A 19 -5.80 2.11 -4.96
C VAL A 19 -4.30 2.29 -5.13
N PHE A 20 -3.53 1.55 -4.34
CA PHE A 20 -2.07 1.51 -4.42
C PHE A 20 -1.62 0.16 -4.97
N LYS A 21 -0.80 0.16 -6.02
CA LYS A 21 -0.24 -1.05 -6.63
C LYS A 21 1.25 -1.16 -6.31
N PHE A 22 1.67 -2.29 -5.77
CA PHE A 22 3.07 -2.54 -5.47
C PHE A 22 3.90 -2.62 -6.75
N HIS A 23 5.08 -1.98 -6.72
CA HIS A 23 6.06 -2.04 -7.80
C HIS A 23 6.62 -3.46 -7.95
N ARG A 24 7.12 -3.79 -9.14
CA ARG A 24 7.65 -5.12 -9.48
C ARG A 24 8.78 -5.65 -8.58
N THR A 25 9.46 -4.76 -7.86
CA THR A 25 10.57 -5.11 -6.94
C THR A 25 10.14 -5.23 -5.48
N ALA A 26 8.86 -5.01 -5.16
CA ALA A 26 8.37 -5.10 -3.79
C ALA A 26 8.33 -6.56 -3.32
N LYS A 27 8.92 -6.81 -2.15
CA LYS A 27 9.01 -8.13 -1.53
C LYS A 27 8.96 -8.00 -0.01
N ILE A 28 8.51 -9.04 0.66
CA ILE A 28 8.45 -9.11 2.13
C ILE A 28 9.09 -10.42 2.62
N GLU A 29 10.03 -10.27 3.57
CA GLU A 29 10.71 -11.40 4.19
C GLU A 29 9.87 -11.99 5.34
N PRO A 30 10.10 -13.27 5.74
CA PRO A 30 9.41 -13.86 6.89
C PRO A 30 9.59 -13.01 8.16
N GLY A 31 8.47 -12.67 8.82
CA GLY A 31 8.48 -11.84 10.03
C GLY A 31 8.78 -10.35 9.82
N ALA A 32 9.00 -9.90 8.57
CA ALA A 32 9.20 -8.49 8.25
C ALA A 32 7.87 -7.75 8.05
N ASN A 33 7.95 -6.42 7.98
CA ASN A 33 6.83 -5.54 7.65
C ASN A 33 7.16 -4.68 6.42
N VAL A 34 6.12 -4.28 5.68
CA VAL A 34 6.19 -3.24 4.65
C VAL A 34 5.22 -2.14 5.02
N LEU A 35 5.72 -0.91 5.12
CA LEU A 35 4.96 0.28 5.49
C LEU A 35 4.68 1.10 4.22
N VAL A 36 3.43 1.50 4.03
CA VAL A 36 2.99 2.31 2.89
C VAL A 36 2.43 3.65 3.37
N TRP A 37 3.07 4.74 2.97
CA TRP A 37 2.85 6.09 3.48
C TRP A 37 2.22 7.01 2.44
N SER A 38 1.37 7.93 2.89
CA SER A 38 0.85 9.01 2.04
C SER A 38 1.97 9.94 1.55
N ALA A 39 1.85 10.49 0.34
CA ALA A 39 2.86 11.40 -0.22
C ALA A 39 3.06 12.68 0.60
N ASP A 40 2.06 13.11 1.35
CA ASP A 40 1.97 14.44 1.96
C ASP A 40 2.49 14.54 3.39
N ILE A 41 2.95 13.42 3.96
CA ILE A 41 3.46 13.42 5.34
C ILE A 41 4.99 13.56 5.43
N GLY A 42 5.68 13.64 4.28
CA GLY A 42 7.14 13.80 4.25
C GLY A 42 7.93 12.58 4.73
N ALA A 43 7.36 11.38 4.71
CA ALA A 43 8.06 10.15 5.04
C ALA A 43 9.19 9.84 4.02
N SER A 44 10.24 9.17 4.48
CA SER A 44 11.35 8.72 3.62
C SER A 44 10.92 7.54 2.75
N HIS A 45 11.32 7.53 1.47
CA HIS A 45 11.04 6.43 0.55
C HIS A 45 12.23 5.47 0.47
N GLU A 46 12.16 4.37 1.23
CA GLU A 46 13.22 3.36 1.38
C GLU A 46 12.66 1.94 1.11
N PRO A 47 12.34 1.62 -0.16
CA PRO A 47 11.84 0.30 -0.53
C PRO A 47 12.89 -0.80 -0.29
N PRO A 48 12.47 -2.05 0.02
CA PRO A 48 11.08 -2.52 -0.04
C PRO A 48 10.27 -2.29 1.24
N SER A 49 10.91 -1.89 2.35
CA SER A 49 10.29 -1.83 3.68
C SER A 49 9.48 -0.55 3.94
N ASN A 50 9.88 0.59 3.37
CA ASN A 50 9.19 1.88 3.51
C ASN A 50 8.86 2.44 2.12
N ILE A 51 7.57 2.47 1.80
CA ILE A 51 7.08 2.86 0.49
C ILE A 51 6.24 4.13 0.65
N VAL A 52 6.52 5.16 -0.14
CA VAL A 52 5.70 6.37 -0.20
C VAL A 52 4.89 6.32 -1.49
N MET A 53 3.57 6.51 -1.39
CA MET A 53 2.69 6.47 -2.55
C MET A 53 2.89 7.71 -3.42
N LYS A 54 3.61 7.61 -4.53
CA LYS A 54 3.91 8.77 -5.39
C LYS A 54 2.63 9.42 -5.91
N GLY A 55 2.38 10.68 -5.49
CA GLY A 55 1.23 11.47 -5.94
C GLY A 55 -0.12 11.00 -5.40
N GLN A 56 -0.15 10.09 -4.41
CA GLN A 56 -1.37 9.57 -3.80
C GLN A 56 -1.33 9.74 -2.28
N LYS A 57 -2.51 9.69 -1.66
CA LYS A 57 -2.71 9.82 -0.22
C LYS A 57 -3.69 8.74 0.26
N TRP A 58 -3.57 8.34 1.51
CA TRP A 58 -4.61 7.56 2.17
C TRP A 58 -5.78 8.46 2.52
N PHE A 59 -6.95 8.16 1.96
CA PHE A 59 -8.17 8.78 2.46
C PHE A 59 -8.56 8.19 3.83
N THR A 60 -9.11 9.03 4.69
CA THR A 60 -9.57 8.66 6.04
C THR A 60 -11.02 9.11 6.21
N ALA A 61 -11.78 8.32 6.97
CA ALA A 61 -13.17 8.59 7.34
C ALA A 61 -13.47 7.82 8.64
N ASP A 62 -14.61 8.09 9.27
CA ASP A 62 -15.02 7.38 10.50
C ASP A 62 -15.09 5.87 10.28
N ASN A 63 -15.65 5.45 9.14
CA ASN A 63 -15.66 4.06 8.69
C ASN A 63 -14.75 3.90 7.46
N MET A 64 -13.81 2.97 7.56
CA MET A 64 -12.80 2.69 6.54
C MET A 64 -12.55 1.18 6.47
N VAL A 65 -12.31 0.67 5.26
CA VAL A 65 -11.89 -0.71 5.03
C VAL A 65 -10.63 -0.69 4.18
N THR A 66 -9.65 -1.50 4.56
CA THR A 66 -8.41 -1.69 3.81
C THR A 66 -8.28 -3.16 3.45
N THR A 67 -8.17 -3.43 2.16
CA THR A 67 -8.07 -4.77 1.59
C THR A 67 -6.74 -4.89 0.86
N LEU A 68 -6.02 -5.97 1.09
CA LEU A 68 -4.86 -6.37 0.31
C LEU A 68 -5.31 -7.45 -0.65
N LEU A 69 -5.03 -7.28 -1.95
CA LEU A 69 -5.38 -8.23 -3.00
C LEU A 69 -4.12 -8.71 -3.71
N ASN A 70 -4.05 -10.01 -3.98
CA ASN A 70 -3.04 -10.56 -4.88
C ASN A 70 -3.38 -10.28 -6.36
N ASN A 71 -2.57 -10.79 -7.30
CA ASN A 71 -2.80 -10.58 -8.73
C ASN A 71 -4.03 -11.30 -9.30
N GLU A 72 -4.60 -12.25 -8.54
CA GLU A 72 -5.81 -13.01 -8.89
C GLU A 72 -7.07 -12.37 -8.27
N GLY A 73 -6.89 -11.35 -7.42
CA GLY A 73 -7.99 -10.67 -6.73
C GLY A 73 -8.45 -11.35 -5.44
N GLU A 74 -7.64 -12.26 -4.91
CA GLU A 74 -7.85 -12.88 -3.59
C GLU A 74 -7.31 -12.01 -2.46
#